data_AF-A0A228QFE1-F1
#
_entry.id   AF-A0A228QFE1-F1
#
_cell.length_a   1.000
_cell.length_b   1.000
_cell.length_c   1.000
_cell.angle_alpha   90.00
_cell.angle_beta   90.00
_cell.angle_gamma   90.00
#
_symmetry.space_group_name_H-M   'P 1'
#
loop_
_entity.id
_entity.type
_entity.pdbx_description
1 polymer ?
#
loop_
_entity_poly.entity_id
_entity_poly.type
_entity_poly.pdbx_seq_one_letter_code
_entity_poly.pdbx_strand_id
1 'polypeptide(L)'
;MLEPADYVLSGALSVHDDLEQEQLDRVSRHLAGIATVHLKHDKVAHTVSLRVTGTLMRDDVRYIEQRIERFAEENARVAAILLSEWNGTAGELVVGMNWDAQCLIQLGAVQEQLAKLSNRYFDFILRIEAPDSPTHGAPLMCVSIESPEAQKF
;
A
#
# COMPACT_ATOMS: atom_id res chain seq x y z
N MET A 1 -3.64 30.31 -1.75
CA MET A 1 -4.81 29.62 -2.34
C MET A 1 -4.42 29.23 -3.74
N LEU A 2 -4.46 27.94 -4.07
CA LEU A 2 -4.25 27.48 -5.45
C LEU A 2 -5.54 27.71 -6.22
N GLU A 3 -5.43 28.28 -7.42
CA GLU A 3 -6.56 28.51 -8.32
C GLU A 3 -7.12 27.18 -8.84
N PRO A 4 -8.41 27.13 -9.21
CA PRO A 4 -8.98 25.96 -9.84
C PRO A 4 -8.32 25.76 -11.22
N ALA A 5 -7.96 24.53 -11.53
CA ALA A 5 -7.28 24.19 -12.77
C ALA A 5 -7.82 22.90 -13.37
N ASP A 6 -7.58 22.71 -14.66
CA ASP A 6 -8.02 21.51 -15.36
C ASP A 6 -7.34 20.27 -14.77
N TYR A 7 -8.17 19.28 -14.52
CA TYR A 7 -7.81 18.00 -13.95
C TYR A 7 -8.29 16.87 -14.84
N VAL A 8 -7.43 15.87 -15.05
CA VAL A 8 -7.75 14.61 -15.73
C VAL A 8 -7.13 13.47 -14.94
N LEU A 9 -7.97 12.56 -14.45
CA LEU A 9 -7.54 11.24 -13.99
C LEU A 9 -7.97 10.21 -15.01
N SER A 10 -7.08 9.33 -15.43
CA SER A 10 -7.42 8.28 -16.40
C SER A 10 -6.61 7.00 -16.19
N GLY A 11 -7.21 5.88 -16.56
CA GLY A 11 -6.53 4.59 -16.53
C GLY A 11 -7.50 3.43 -16.50
N ALA A 12 -6.97 2.26 -16.16
CA ALA A 12 -7.73 1.04 -16.01
C ALA A 12 -7.27 0.28 -14.77
N LEU A 13 -8.22 -0.38 -14.12
CA LEU A 13 -8.02 -1.14 -12.89
C LEU A 13 -8.55 -2.56 -13.09
N SER A 14 -7.72 -3.58 -12.85
CA SER A 14 -8.21 -4.96 -12.79
C SER A 14 -8.98 -5.16 -11.49
N VAL A 15 -10.18 -5.71 -11.60
CA VAL A 15 -11.14 -5.85 -10.50
C VAL A 15 -11.48 -7.31 -10.23
N HIS A 16 -12.06 -7.58 -9.07
CA HIS A 16 -12.61 -8.89 -8.75
C HIS A 16 -13.85 -9.24 -9.59
N ASP A 17 -14.11 -10.54 -9.73
CA ASP A 17 -15.17 -11.07 -10.61
C ASP A 17 -16.58 -10.81 -10.05
N ASP A 18 -16.68 -10.49 -8.76
CA ASP A 18 -17.91 -10.16 -8.04
C ASP A 18 -18.22 -8.65 -8.06
N LEU A 19 -17.45 -7.82 -8.78
CA LEU A 19 -17.74 -6.39 -8.89
C LEU A 19 -19.13 -6.14 -9.49
N GLU A 20 -19.99 -5.51 -8.69
CA GLU A 20 -21.35 -5.16 -9.09
C GLU A 20 -21.43 -3.75 -9.67
N GLN A 21 -22.38 -3.55 -10.60
CA GLN A 21 -22.62 -2.24 -11.20
C GLN A 21 -22.98 -1.17 -10.15
N GLU A 22 -23.64 -1.55 -9.06
CA GLU A 22 -23.96 -0.63 -7.97
C GLU A 22 -22.74 0.05 -7.36
N GLN A 23 -21.60 -0.65 -7.29
CA GLN A 23 -20.37 -0.10 -6.72
C GLN A 23 -19.82 1.02 -7.60
N LEU A 24 -19.88 0.84 -8.93
CA LEU A 24 -19.52 1.87 -9.92
C LEU A 24 -20.47 3.06 -9.88
N ASP A 25 -21.77 2.79 -9.73
CA ASP A 25 -22.79 3.83 -9.64
C ASP A 25 -22.64 4.65 -8.36
N ARG A 26 -22.22 4.03 -7.24
CA ARG A 26 -21.90 4.74 -5.99
C ARG A 26 -20.72 5.68 -6.16
N VAL A 27 -19.64 5.24 -6.80
CA VAL A 27 -18.48 6.11 -7.09
C VAL A 27 -18.90 7.24 -8.02
N SER A 28 -19.61 6.93 -9.09
CA SER A 28 -20.07 7.92 -10.07
C SER A 28 -20.96 8.97 -9.40
N ARG A 29 -21.91 8.57 -8.54
CA ARG A 29 -22.79 9.51 -7.82
C ARG A 29 -22.05 10.43 -6.85
N HIS A 30 -21.06 9.92 -6.12
CA HIS A 30 -20.29 10.75 -5.19
C HIS A 30 -19.42 11.78 -5.90
N LEU A 31 -18.91 11.44 -7.08
CA LEU A 31 -18.01 12.31 -7.83
C LEU A 31 -18.73 13.21 -8.84
N ALA A 32 -19.96 12.88 -9.25
CA ALA A 32 -20.73 13.62 -10.25
C ALA A 32 -21.02 15.09 -9.88
N GLY A 33 -21.01 15.43 -8.58
CA GLY A 33 -21.16 16.81 -8.11
C GLY A 33 -19.89 17.65 -8.22
N ILE A 34 -18.75 17.02 -8.50
CA ILE A 34 -17.41 17.64 -8.48
C ILE A 34 -16.79 17.61 -9.88
N ALA A 35 -16.89 16.47 -10.56
CA ALA A 35 -16.25 16.23 -11.85
C ALA A 35 -17.13 15.39 -12.78
N THR A 36 -16.82 15.44 -14.07
CA THR A 36 -17.38 14.49 -15.04
C THR A 36 -16.69 13.15 -14.86
N VAL A 37 -17.47 12.08 -14.68
CA VAL A 37 -16.96 10.73 -14.40
C VAL A 37 -17.46 9.74 -15.44
N HIS A 38 -16.52 9.02 -16.03
CA HIS A 38 -16.76 7.90 -16.92
C HIS A 38 -16.13 6.64 -16.31
N LEU A 39 -16.96 5.70 -15.87
CA LEU A 39 -16.54 4.38 -15.43
C LEU A 39 -17.19 3.34 -16.35
N LYS A 40 -16.39 2.41 -16.86
CA LYS A 40 -16.86 1.30 -17.69
C LYS A 40 -16.24 0.00 -17.23
N HIS A 41 -17.09 -0.94 -16.84
CA HIS A 41 -16.67 -2.30 -16.51
C HIS A 41 -16.68 -3.18 -17.76
N ASP A 42 -15.51 -3.71 -18.09
CA ASP A 42 -15.34 -4.82 -19.01
C ASP A 42 -15.37 -6.14 -18.23
N LYS A 43 -16.50 -6.85 -18.32
CA LYS A 43 -16.71 -8.14 -17.64
C LYS A 43 -15.88 -9.28 -18.23
N VAL A 44 -15.42 -9.16 -19.48
CA VAL A 44 -14.60 -10.20 -20.13
C VAL A 44 -13.14 -10.06 -19.68
N ALA A 45 -12.66 -8.82 -19.60
CA ALA A 45 -11.30 -8.52 -19.16
C ALA A 45 -11.17 -8.32 -17.65
N HIS A 46 -12.26 -8.44 -16.88
CA HIS A 46 -12.31 -8.18 -15.44
C HIS A 46 -11.61 -6.86 -15.07
N THR A 47 -11.97 -5.80 -15.79
CA THR A 47 -11.27 -4.51 -15.74
C THR A 47 -12.27 -3.35 -15.77
N VAL A 48 -12.03 -2.34 -14.94
CA VAL A 48 -12.75 -1.07 -14.97
C VAL A 48 -11.87 -0.02 -15.62
N SER A 49 -12.31 0.50 -16.77
CA SER A 49 -11.73 1.72 -17.35
C SER A 49 -12.35 2.93 -16.69
N LEU A 50 -11.52 3.90 -16.31
CA LEU A 50 -11.98 5.12 -15.65
C LEU A 50 -11.39 6.37 -16.31
N ARG A 51 -12.20 7.42 -16.33
CA ARG A 51 -11.78 8.78 -16.67
C ARG A 51 -12.58 9.78 -15.83
N VAL A 52 -11.90 10.62 -15.08
CA VAL A 52 -12.49 11.72 -14.30
C VAL A 52 -11.90 13.03 -14.80
N THR A 53 -12.74 13.99 -15.14
CA THR A 53 -12.30 15.28 -15.69
C THR A 53 -13.09 16.45 -15.14
N GLY A 54 -12.44 17.58 -14.90
CA GLY A 54 -13.10 18.82 -14.50
C GLY A 54 -12.12 19.94 -14.20
N THR A 55 -12.63 21.14 -13.95
CA THR A 55 -11.83 22.27 -13.47
C THR A 55 -11.97 22.33 -11.95
N LEU A 56 -10.91 21.95 -11.23
CA LEU A 56 -10.98 21.55 -9.83
C LEU A 56 -9.99 22.31 -8.95
N MET A 57 -10.38 22.54 -7.70
CA MET A 57 -9.45 22.96 -6.65
C MET A 57 -8.58 21.77 -6.23
N ARG A 58 -7.41 22.05 -5.64
CA ARG A 58 -6.50 20.99 -5.19
C ARG A 58 -7.14 20.07 -4.14
N ASP A 59 -8.05 20.58 -3.32
CA ASP A 59 -8.77 19.77 -2.33
C ASP A 59 -9.78 18.82 -2.98
N ASP A 60 -10.45 19.25 -4.06
CA ASP A 60 -11.35 18.40 -4.84
C ASP A 60 -10.57 17.28 -5.54
N VAL A 61 -9.38 17.58 -6.07
CA VAL A 61 -8.48 16.58 -6.65
C VAL A 61 -8.13 15.52 -5.61
N ARG A 62 -7.71 15.93 -4.41
CA ARG A 62 -7.39 14.99 -3.31
C ARG A 62 -8.60 14.15 -2.91
N TYR A 63 -9.79 14.74 -2.87
CA TYR A 63 -11.01 14.00 -2.56
C TYR A 63 -11.33 12.93 -3.62
N ILE A 64 -11.18 13.27 -4.90
CA ILE A 64 -11.35 12.32 -6.01
C ILE A 64 -10.33 11.19 -5.90
N GLU A 65 -9.04 11.51 -5.74
CA GLU A 65 -7.96 10.52 -5.63
C GLU A 65 -8.23 9.54 -4.46
N GLN A 66 -8.55 10.05 -3.28
CA GLN A 66 -8.93 9.22 -2.11
C GLN A 66 -10.15 8.33 -2.36
N ARG A 67 -11.13 8.82 -3.13
CA ARG A 67 -12.32 8.04 -3.43
C ARG A 67 -12.03 6.89 -4.40
N ILE A 68 -11.14 7.13 -5.37
CA ILE A 68 -10.67 6.11 -6.30
C ILE A 68 -9.75 5.10 -5.60
N GLU A 69 -8.87 5.56 -4.71
CA GLU A 69 -8.06 4.69 -3.84
C GLU A 69 -8.95 3.74 -3.04
N ARG A 70 -9.96 4.26 -2.32
CA ARG A 70 -10.88 3.41 -1.55
C ARG A 70 -11.66 2.42 -2.42
N PHE A 71 -12.10 2.85 -3.60
CA PHE A 71 -12.74 1.94 -4.55
C PHE A 71 -11.79 0.81 -4.97
N ALA A 72 -10.51 1.12 -5.21
CA ALA A 72 -9.51 0.14 -5.57
C ALA A 72 -9.15 -0.78 -4.39
N GLU A 73 -9.08 -0.28 -3.16
CA GLU A 73 -8.87 -1.12 -1.98
C GLU A 73 -9.94 -2.21 -1.83
N GLU A 74 -11.20 -1.85 -2.09
CA GLU A 74 -12.34 -2.75 -1.93
C GLU A 74 -12.50 -3.74 -3.11
N ASN A 75 -12.08 -3.35 -4.32
CA ASN A 75 -12.48 -4.06 -5.54
C ASN A 75 -11.33 -4.44 -6.47
N ALA A 76 -10.12 -3.90 -6.28
CA ALA A 76 -9.00 -4.19 -7.16
C ALA A 76 -8.41 -5.56 -6.87
N ARG A 77 -8.17 -6.33 -7.93
CA ARG A 77 -7.47 -7.60 -7.84
C ARG A 77 -5.96 -7.44 -7.69
N VAL A 78 -5.41 -6.39 -8.31
CA VAL A 78 -3.99 -6.04 -8.31
C VAL A 78 -3.82 -4.53 -8.32
N ALA A 79 -2.62 -4.06 -7.97
CA ALA A 79 -2.28 -2.65 -8.04
C ALA A 79 -2.34 -2.12 -9.48
N ALA A 80 -2.71 -0.86 -9.63
CA ALA A 80 -2.72 -0.13 -10.90
C ALA A 80 -2.13 1.27 -10.73
N ILE A 81 -1.55 1.80 -11.81
CA ILE A 81 -1.09 3.19 -11.88
C ILE A 81 -2.05 3.94 -12.78
N LEU A 82 -2.67 4.98 -12.24
CA LEU A 82 -3.55 5.88 -12.96
C LEU A 82 -2.80 7.18 -13.28
N LEU A 83 -3.00 7.70 -14.48
CA LEU A 83 -2.42 8.96 -14.91
C LEU A 83 -3.28 10.11 -14.37
N SER A 84 -2.67 10.96 -13.54
CA SER A 84 -3.27 12.16 -12.93
C SER A 84 -2.62 13.38 -13.55
N GLU A 85 -3.37 14.25 -14.20
CA GLU A 85 -2.88 15.49 -14.78
C GLU A 85 -3.60 16.65 -14.12
N TRP A 86 -2.85 17.60 -13.55
CA TRP A 86 -3.39 18.81 -12.96
C TRP A 86 -2.61 20.03 -13.41
N ASN A 87 -3.29 21.02 -13.98
CA ASN A 87 -2.69 22.25 -14.50
C ASN A 87 -1.51 21.98 -15.46
N GLY A 88 -1.67 20.99 -16.36
CA GLY A 88 -0.62 20.57 -17.31
C GLY A 88 0.56 19.81 -16.69
N THR A 89 0.52 19.52 -15.39
CA THR A 89 1.53 18.71 -14.71
C THR A 89 1.02 17.28 -14.57
N ALA A 90 1.69 16.33 -15.23
CA ALA A 90 1.40 14.92 -15.10
C ALA A 90 1.99 14.35 -13.79
N GLY A 91 1.26 13.41 -13.21
CA GLY A 91 1.58 12.67 -12.02
C GLY A 91 0.94 11.29 -12.07
N GLU A 92 1.28 10.46 -11.09
CA GLU A 92 0.85 9.07 -11.03
C GLU A 92 0.11 8.83 -9.71
N LEU A 93 -1.09 8.27 -9.82
CA LEU A 93 -1.87 7.80 -8.67
C LEU A 93 -1.80 6.27 -8.63
N VAL A 94 -1.12 5.73 -7.63
CA VAL A 94 -0.99 4.28 -7.44
C VAL A 94 -2.12 3.79 -6.54
N VAL A 95 -2.96 2.89 -7.05
CA VAL A 95 -4.17 2.39 -6.38
C VAL A 95 -4.19 0.87 -6.35
N GLY A 96 -5.02 0.28 -5.47
CA GLY A 96 -5.16 -1.19 -5.40
C GLY A 96 -3.92 -1.91 -4.87
N MET A 97 -2.97 -1.18 -4.26
CA MET A 97 -1.94 -1.77 -3.41
C MET A 97 -2.60 -2.23 -2.12
N ASN A 98 -3.29 -3.37 -2.22
CA ASN A 98 -3.84 -4.04 -1.05
C ASN A 98 -2.71 -4.41 -0.08
N TRP A 99 -3.05 -4.64 1.19
CA TRP A 99 -2.14 -5.04 2.28
C TRP A 99 -1.05 -6.02 1.85
N ASP A 100 -1.30 -6.91 0.89
CA ASP A 100 -0.33 -7.86 0.32
C ASP A 100 0.94 -7.21 -0.26
N ALA A 101 0.82 -6.08 -0.97
CA ALA A 101 1.98 -5.37 -1.51
C ALA A 101 2.77 -4.67 -0.38
N GLN A 102 2.08 -4.12 0.62
CA GLN A 102 2.71 -3.58 1.82
C GLN A 102 3.37 -4.70 2.65
N CYS A 103 2.76 -5.88 2.73
CA CYS A 103 3.34 -7.07 3.35
C CYS A 103 4.57 -7.55 2.62
N LEU A 104 4.59 -7.58 1.29
CA LEU A 104 5.77 -7.95 0.52
C LEU A 104 6.89 -6.92 0.68
N ILE A 105 6.57 -5.62 0.72
CA ILE A 105 7.54 -4.56 1.00
C ILE A 105 8.10 -4.68 2.42
N GLN A 106 7.25 -4.90 3.42
CA GLN A 106 7.66 -5.12 4.82
C GLN A 106 8.48 -6.40 4.98
N LEU A 107 8.09 -7.49 4.31
CA LEU A 107 8.81 -8.76 4.30
C LEU A 107 10.21 -8.58 3.69
N GLY A 108 10.31 -7.85 2.58
CA GLY A 108 11.60 -7.50 1.98
C GLY A 108 12.49 -6.70 2.92
N ALA A 109 11.94 -5.70 3.63
CA ALA A 109 12.67 -4.92 4.62
C ALA A 109 13.15 -5.77 5.81
N VAL A 110 12.32 -6.70 6.30
CA VAL A 110 12.68 -7.64 7.37
C VAL A 110 13.75 -8.63 6.90
N GLN A 111 13.66 -9.14 5.67
CA GLN A 111 14.71 -10.00 5.09
C GLN A 111 16.04 -9.27 4.98
N GLU A 112 16.04 -7.99 4.60
CA GLU A 112 17.28 -7.19 4.54
C GLU A 112 17.87 -6.95 5.94
N GLN A 113 17.04 -6.70 6.94
CA GLN A 113 17.49 -6.58 8.33
C GLN A 113 18.05 -7.90 8.87
N LEU A 114 17.39 -9.03 8.59
CA LEU A 114 17.88 -10.35 8.94
C LEU A 114 19.21 -10.67 8.24
N ALA A 115 19.33 -10.35 6.96
CA ALA A 115 20.57 -10.51 6.20
C ALA A 115 21.71 -9.67 6.77
N LYS A 116 21.42 -8.44 7.24
CA LYS A 116 22.39 -7.60 7.96
C LYS A 116 22.84 -8.25 9.25
N LEU A 117 21.92 -8.77 10.07
CA LEU A 117 22.24 -9.49 11.32
C LEU A 117 22.98 -10.83 11.08
N SER A 118 22.73 -11.48 9.95
CA SER A 118 23.39 -12.74 9.56
C SER A 118 24.82 -12.51 9.03
N ASN A 119 25.20 -11.26 8.77
CA ASN A 119 26.55 -10.91 8.35
C ASN A 119 27.48 -11.00 9.58
N ARG A 120 28.57 -11.77 9.48
CA ARG A 120 29.46 -12.22 10.59
C ARG A 120 30.15 -11.11 11.41
N TYR A 121 29.82 -9.84 11.17
CA TYR A 121 30.39 -8.67 11.84
C TYR A 121 29.33 -7.68 12.35
N PHE A 122 28.08 -8.13 12.54
CA PHE A 122 27.16 -7.39 13.40
C PHE A 122 27.50 -7.72 14.85
N ASP A 123 28.42 -6.95 15.41
CA ASP A 123 28.78 -7.00 16.82
C ASP A 123 27.57 -6.58 17.66
N PHE A 124 26.83 -7.54 18.22
CA PHE A 124 25.98 -7.25 19.35
C PHE A 124 26.90 -6.82 20.50
N ILE A 125 26.73 -5.60 21.01
CA ILE A 125 27.38 -5.19 22.27
C ILE A 125 26.69 -5.97 23.38
N LEU A 126 27.18 -7.19 23.64
CA LEU A 126 26.80 -8.00 24.78
C LEU A 126 27.64 -7.53 25.97
N ARG A 127 27.06 -6.73 26.87
CA ARG A 127 27.71 -6.38 28.13
C ARG A 127 27.58 -7.58 29.08
N ILE A 128 28.58 -8.45 29.03
CA ILE A 128 28.74 -9.55 29.99
C ILE A 128 29.30 -8.96 31.27
N GLU A 129 28.49 -8.93 32.33
CA GLU A 129 28.97 -8.54 33.65
C GLU A 129 29.35 -9.77 34.49
N ALA A 130 30.35 -9.59 35.35
CA ALA A 130 30.75 -10.61 36.32
C ALA A 130 29.61 -10.86 37.33
N PRO A 131 29.49 -12.08 37.87
CA PRO A 131 28.35 -12.50 38.69
C PRO A 131 28.07 -11.63 39.93
N ASP A 132 29.04 -10.84 40.39
CA ASP A 132 28.93 -9.96 41.57
C ASP A 132 28.70 -8.47 41.22
N SER A 133 28.42 -8.13 39.95
CA SER A 133 28.05 -6.76 39.59
C SER A 133 26.64 -6.42 40.11
N PRO A 134 26.42 -5.21 40.66
CA PRO A 134 25.09 -4.77 41.02
C PRO A 134 24.26 -4.52 39.75
N THR A 135 23.45 -5.50 39.38
CA THR A 135 22.53 -5.50 38.24
C THR A 135 21.63 -4.25 38.27
N HIS A 136 21.95 -3.27 37.43
CA HIS A 136 21.01 -2.17 37.11
C HIS A 136 20.21 -2.57 35.87
N GLY A 137 19.31 -3.54 36.05
CA GLY A 137 18.41 -3.99 35.00
C GLY A 137 17.72 -5.29 35.37
N ALA A 138 16.39 -5.28 35.44
CA ALA A 138 15.59 -6.46 35.74
C ALA A 138 15.60 -7.43 34.54
N PRO A 139 15.90 -8.73 34.74
CA PRO A 139 15.85 -9.74 33.69
C PRO A 139 14.40 -10.14 33.41
N LEU A 140 13.95 -10.06 32.16
CA LEU A 140 12.58 -10.45 31.80
C LEU A 140 12.45 -11.93 31.38
N MET A 141 13.44 -12.55 30.74
CA MET A 141 13.40 -13.99 30.45
C MET A 141 14.73 -14.53 29.93
N CYS A 142 15.06 -15.79 30.26
CA CYS A 142 16.16 -16.55 29.69
C CYS A 142 15.59 -17.81 29.02
N VAL A 143 15.89 -18.07 27.75
CA VAL A 143 15.44 -19.26 27.03
C VAL A 143 16.63 -19.94 26.37
N SER A 144 16.78 -21.23 26.66
CA SER A 144 17.77 -22.11 26.04
C SER A 144 17.09 -22.96 24.97
N ILE A 145 17.67 -23.05 23.77
CA ILE A 145 17.19 -23.92 22.69
C ILE A 145 18.16 -25.09 22.55
N GLU A 146 17.72 -26.30 22.86
CA GLU A 146 18.46 -27.53 22.55
C GLU A 146 18.09 -28.00 21.14
N SER A 147 19.08 -28.16 20.26
CA SER A 147 18.89 -28.75 18.93
C SER A 147 19.04 -30.28 18.99
N PRO A 148 18.14 -31.05 18.38
CA PRO A 148 18.15 -32.50 18.45
C PRO A 148 19.00 -33.08 17.33
N GLU A 149 20.34 -33.02 17.44
CA GLU A 149 21.23 -33.93 16.72
C GLU A 149 22.69 -33.74 17.16
N ALA A 150 23.07 -34.42 18.24
CA ALA A 150 24.44 -34.88 18.46
C ALA A 150 24.36 -36.31 19.01
N GLN A 151 24.49 -37.25 18.08
CA GLN A 151 24.40 -38.70 18.20
C GLN A 151 25.38 -39.35 19.18
N LYS A 152 24.96 -40.53 19.69
CA LYS A 152 25.67 -41.83 19.81
C LYS A 152 27.09 -41.78 20.42
N PHE A 153 27.40 -42.47 21.51
CA PHE A 153 27.33 -43.92 21.76
C PHE A 153 27.24 -44.18 23.28
#